data_AF-A0A1B6AHZ5-F1
#
_entry.id   AF-A0A1B6AHZ5-F1
#
_cell.length_a   1.000
_cell.length_b   1.000
_cell.length_c   1.000
_cell.angle_alpha   90.00
_cell.angle_beta   90.00
_cell.angle_gamma   90.00
#
_symmetry.space_group_name_H-M   'P 1'
#
loop_
_entity.id
_entity.type
_entity.pdbx_description
1 polymer ?
#
loop_
_entity_poly.entity_id
_entity_poly.type
_entity_poly.pdbx_seq_one_letter_code
_entity_poly.pdbx_strand_id
1 'polypeptide(L)'
;MAERGYHTLTLFALHMPARLFAGAGDTARDEALRAVLAPLDACLDEPIADCLATDADGRPCIEARTPPDLEAELGLPGGHIYHRDLSFPYGGADTGRWGVETRYPNVLLCGAGGKRGGGVSGIPGHNAAMALLGTPQRPT
;
A
#
# COMPACT_ATOMS: atom_id res chain seq x y z
N MET A 1 8.49 25.92 5.27
CA MET A 1 7.85 25.58 3.97
C MET A 1 6.37 25.91 3.99
N ALA A 2 5.60 25.39 4.94
CA ALA A 2 4.17 25.74 5.09
C ALA A 2 3.92 27.26 5.21
N GLU A 3 4.68 27.98 6.05
CA GLU A 3 4.58 29.46 6.17
C GLU A 3 4.95 30.22 4.88
N ARG A 4 5.63 29.56 3.93
CA ARG A 4 5.98 30.09 2.61
C ARG A 4 4.96 29.70 1.53
N GLY A 5 3.83 29.08 1.92
CA GLY A 5 2.75 28.67 1.01
C GLY A 5 2.95 27.32 0.32
N TYR A 6 3.93 26.51 0.74
CA TYR A 6 4.13 25.17 0.16
C TYR A 6 3.26 24.13 0.83
N HIS A 7 2.73 23.22 0.01
CA HIS A 7 1.90 22.09 0.41
C HIS A 7 2.51 20.77 -0.07
N THR A 8 2.13 19.65 0.57
CA THR A 8 2.45 18.31 0.09
C THR A 8 1.21 17.64 -0.46
N LEU A 9 1.34 16.96 -1.59
CA LEU A 9 0.28 16.16 -2.21
C LEU A 9 0.76 14.71 -2.30
N THR A 10 -0.05 13.78 -1.80
CA THR A 10 0.15 12.35 -2.02
C THR A 10 -1.02 11.83 -2.83
N LEU A 11 -0.73 11.32 -4.03
CA LEU A 11 -1.74 10.80 -4.95
C LEU A 11 -1.60 9.29 -5.10
N PHE A 12 -2.68 8.57 -4.83
CA PHE A 12 -2.76 7.13 -5.04
C PHE A 12 -3.38 6.85 -6.41
N ALA A 13 -2.55 6.53 -7.40
CA ALA A 13 -3.04 6.05 -8.68
C ALA A 13 -3.58 4.62 -8.51
N LEU A 14 -4.86 4.42 -8.80
CA LEU A 14 -5.48 3.11 -8.61
C LEU A 14 -5.07 2.17 -9.74
N HIS A 15 -4.53 1.01 -9.34
CA HIS A 15 -4.35 -0.19 -10.16
C HIS A 15 -3.35 -0.10 -11.32
N MET A 16 -2.05 -0.26 -11.00
CA MET A 16 -0.99 -0.51 -11.97
C MET A 16 -0.40 -1.92 -11.75
N PRO A 17 -0.67 -2.90 -12.62
CA PRO A 17 -0.15 -4.25 -12.43
C PRO A 17 1.37 -4.32 -12.40
N ALA A 18 1.96 -4.97 -11.38
CA ALA A 18 3.41 -5.10 -11.21
C ALA A 18 4.16 -5.63 -12.46
N ARG A 19 3.50 -6.52 -13.22
CA ARG A 19 4.04 -7.05 -14.49
C ARG A 19 4.39 -5.99 -15.54
N LEU A 20 3.78 -4.81 -15.48
CA LEU A 20 4.07 -3.71 -16.41
C LEU A 20 5.43 -3.05 -16.15
N PHE A 21 5.98 -3.24 -14.94
CA PHE A 21 7.27 -2.68 -14.53
C PHE A 21 8.39 -3.73 -14.57
N ALA A 22 8.06 -4.99 -14.83
CA ALA A 22 9.03 -6.08 -14.88
C ALA A 22 10.00 -5.88 -16.06
N GLY A 23 11.28 -5.65 -15.75
CA GLY A 23 12.35 -5.50 -16.75
C GLY A 23 12.32 -4.18 -17.55
N ALA A 24 11.41 -3.26 -17.21
CA ALA A 24 11.26 -1.99 -17.94
C ALA A 24 12.12 -0.85 -17.35
N GLY A 25 12.60 -0.98 -16.11
CA GLY A 25 13.43 0.06 -15.47
C GLY A 25 12.70 1.39 -15.30
N ASP A 26 13.45 2.49 -15.33
CA ASP A 26 12.93 3.83 -15.05
C ASP A 26 11.94 4.35 -16.12
N THR A 27 12.00 3.85 -17.37
CA THR A 27 11.10 4.32 -18.44
C THR A 27 9.63 4.02 -18.15
N ALA A 28 9.32 2.85 -17.58
CA ALA A 28 7.96 2.52 -17.15
C ALA A 28 7.48 3.40 -16.00
N ARG A 29 8.38 3.81 -15.08
CA ARG A 29 8.04 4.75 -14.02
C ARG A 29 7.68 6.11 -14.60
N ASP A 30 8.47 6.60 -15.55
CA ASP A 30 8.24 7.90 -16.19
C ASP A 30 6.95 7.92 -17.01
N GLU A 31 6.66 6.84 -17.74
CA GLU A 31 5.39 6.69 -18.48
C GLU A 31 4.19 6.64 -17.53
N ALA A 32 4.28 5.86 -16.45
CA ALA A 32 3.24 5.79 -15.44
C ALA A 32 3.00 7.16 -14.77
N LEU A 33 4.08 7.88 -14.43
CA LEU A 33 3.99 9.22 -13.87
C LEU A 33 3.28 10.17 -14.83
N ARG A 34 3.68 10.18 -16.11
CA ARG A 34 3.05 11.02 -17.14
C ARG A 34 1.57 10.70 -17.32
N ALA A 35 1.20 9.41 -17.28
CA ALA A 35 -0.19 8.96 -17.38
C ALA A 35 -1.05 9.35 -16.16
N VAL A 36 -0.43 9.56 -15.00
CA VAL A 36 -1.09 10.04 -13.78
C VAL A 36 -1.21 11.56 -13.76
N LEU A 37 -0.18 12.29 -14.20
CA LEU A 37 -0.20 13.75 -14.23
C LEU A 37 -1.15 14.31 -15.30
N ALA A 38 -1.24 13.69 -16.48
CA ALA A 38 -2.11 14.16 -17.55
C ALA A 38 -3.60 14.34 -17.15
N PRO A 39 -4.28 13.37 -16.51
CA PRO A 39 -5.65 13.57 -16.02
C PRO A 39 -5.73 14.51 -14.81
N LEU A 40 -4.67 14.65 -14.03
CA LEU A 40 -4.63 15.65 -12.95
C LEU A 40 -4.61 17.06 -13.55
N ASP A 41 -3.71 17.33 -14.48
CA ASP A 41 -3.58 18.61 -15.18
C ASP A 41 -4.89 19.00 -15.91
N ALA A 42 -5.64 18.02 -16.44
CA ALA A 42 -6.94 18.28 -17.06
C ALA A 42 -8.00 18.85 -16.09
N CYS A 43 -7.77 18.76 -14.78
CA CYS A 43 -8.64 19.28 -13.74
C CYS A 43 -8.08 20.52 -13.03
N LEU A 44 -6.90 21.01 -13.43
CA LEU A 44 -6.22 22.15 -12.83
C LEU A 44 -6.28 23.37 -13.76
N ASP A 45 -6.20 24.57 -13.18
CA ASP A 45 -6.15 25.81 -13.94
C ASP A 45 -4.78 26.03 -14.63
N GLU A 46 -3.72 25.43 -14.10
CA GLU A 46 -2.35 25.44 -14.63
C GLU A 46 -1.67 24.07 -14.45
N PRO A 47 -0.63 23.73 -15.24
CA PRO A 47 0.06 22.45 -15.12
C PRO A 47 0.71 22.27 -13.75
N ILE A 48 0.52 21.12 -13.11
CA ILE A 48 1.08 20.85 -11.77
C ILE A 48 2.61 20.93 -11.73
N ALA A 49 3.26 20.66 -12.87
CA ALA A 49 4.71 20.74 -13.01
C ALA A 49 5.26 22.15 -12.73
N ASP A 50 4.50 23.19 -13.08
CA ASP A 50 4.90 24.60 -12.88
C ASP A 50 4.79 25.01 -11.41
N CYS A 51 4.03 24.26 -10.61
CA CYS A 51 3.83 24.49 -9.19
C CYS A 51 4.82 23.71 -8.29
N LEU A 52 5.65 22.81 -8.87
CA LEU A 52 6.55 21.98 -8.07
C LEU A 52 7.69 22.81 -7.49
N ALA A 53 7.91 22.65 -6.18
CA ALA A 53 9.13 23.13 -5.54
C ALA A 53 10.35 22.45 -6.17
N THR A 54 11.52 23.09 -6.10
CA THR A 54 12.79 22.44 -6.46
C THR A 54 13.57 22.05 -5.20
N ASP A 55 14.26 20.92 -5.26
CA ASP A 55 15.17 20.48 -4.21
C ASP A 55 16.53 21.23 -4.25
N ALA A 56 17.47 20.83 -3.41
CA ALA A 56 18.79 21.46 -3.31
C ALA A 56 19.63 21.33 -4.59
N ASP A 57 19.33 20.36 -5.46
CA ASP A 57 20.00 20.14 -6.73
C ASP A 57 19.25 20.79 -7.91
N GLY A 58 18.17 21.53 -7.63
CA GLY A 58 17.33 22.15 -8.65
C GLY A 58 16.36 21.17 -9.34
N ARG A 59 16.18 19.95 -8.81
CA ARG A 59 15.25 18.96 -9.37
C ARG A 59 13.84 19.20 -8.85
N PRO A 60 12.78 19.00 -9.65
CA PRO A 60 11.41 19.14 -9.17
C PRO A 60 11.13 18.12 -8.05
N CYS A 61 10.48 18.59 -6.98
CA CYS A 61 10.09 17.80 -5.83
C CYS A 61 8.89 16.92 -6.18
N ILE A 62 9.15 15.86 -6.94
CA ILE A 62 8.17 14.83 -7.30
C ILE A 62 8.78 13.45 -7.11
N GLU A 63 8.01 12.57 -6.49
CA GLU A 63 8.43 11.21 -6.17
C GLU A 63 7.37 10.24 -6.67
N ALA A 64 7.80 9.25 -7.44
CA ALA A 64 6.96 8.16 -7.91
C ALA A 64 7.49 6.83 -7.36
N ARG A 65 6.59 6.01 -6.83
CA ARG A 65 6.87 4.65 -6.34
C ARG A 65 6.05 3.64 -7.12
N THR A 66 6.75 2.76 -7.83
CA THR A 66 6.15 1.68 -8.61
C THR A 66 5.88 0.46 -7.74
N PRO A 67 5.08 -0.52 -8.19
CA PRO A 67 4.87 -1.75 -7.42
C PRO A 67 6.16 -2.49 -7.03
N PRO A 68 7.17 -2.65 -7.90
CA PRO A 68 8.48 -3.19 -7.49
C PRO A 68 9.19 -2.35 -6.42
N ASP A 69 9.13 -1.02 -6.50
CA ASP A 69 9.72 -0.14 -5.49
C ASP A 69 9.05 -0.37 -4.13
N LEU A 70 7.71 -0.43 -4.11
CA LEU A 70 6.93 -0.69 -2.90
C LEU A 70 7.20 -2.09 -2.32
N GLU A 71 7.42 -3.10 -3.16
CA GLU A 71 7.81 -4.43 -2.71
C GLU A 71 9.21 -4.43 -2.09
N ALA A 72 10.18 -3.78 -2.72
CA ALA A 72 11.56 -3.73 -2.25
C ALA A 72 11.73 -2.88 -0.98
N GLU A 73 11.09 -1.71 -0.92
CA GLU A 73 11.27 -0.74 0.17
C GLU A 73 10.38 -1.03 1.38
N LEU A 74 9.15 -1.50 1.15
CA LEU A 74 8.13 -1.64 2.20
C LEU A 74 7.69 -3.09 2.45
N GLY A 75 8.21 -4.05 1.68
CA GLY A 75 7.81 -5.46 1.80
C GLY A 75 6.36 -5.70 1.39
N LEU A 76 5.83 -4.88 0.47
CA LEU A 76 4.48 -5.03 -0.07
C LEU A 76 4.52 -5.93 -1.31
N PRO A 77 4.19 -7.23 -1.23
CA PRO A 77 4.36 -8.14 -2.36
C PRO A 77 3.55 -7.63 -3.56
N GLY A 78 4.17 -7.51 -4.73
CA GLY A 78 3.53 -6.95 -5.93
C GLY A 78 3.01 -5.52 -5.79
N GLY A 79 3.47 -4.76 -4.78
CA GLY A 79 2.97 -3.42 -4.44
C GLY A 79 1.59 -3.42 -3.77
N HIS A 80 1.09 -4.55 -3.27
CA HIS A 80 -0.22 -4.63 -2.66
C HIS A 80 -0.25 -4.05 -1.25
N ILE A 81 -0.93 -2.90 -1.05
CA ILE A 81 -1.08 -2.28 0.29
C ILE A 81 -1.82 -3.19 1.29
N TYR A 82 -2.64 -4.12 0.80
CA TYR A 82 -3.31 -5.13 1.62
C TYR A 82 -2.48 -6.41 1.80
N HIS A 83 -1.24 -6.44 1.29
CA HIS A 83 -0.30 -7.57 1.32
C HIS A 83 -0.80 -8.85 0.62
N ARG A 84 -1.97 -8.79 -0.01
CA ARG A 84 -2.62 -9.86 -0.78
C ARG A 84 -3.73 -9.26 -1.64
N ASP A 85 -4.29 -10.09 -2.53
CA ASP A 85 -5.49 -9.73 -3.28
C ASP A 85 -6.70 -9.49 -2.37
N LEU A 86 -7.50 -8.50 -2.75
CA LEU A 86 -8.80 -8.28 -2.12
C LEU A 86 -9.65 -9.52 -2.29
N SER A 87 -10.18 -10.02 -1.18
CA SER A 87 -11.09 -11.16 -1.15
C SER A 87 -12.31 -10.80 -0.32
N PHE A 88 -13.42 -11.50 -0.55
CA PHE A 88 -14.65 -11.25 0.18
C PHE A 88 -14.42 -11.49 1.69
N PRO A 89 -14.90 -10.60 2.58
CA PRO A 89 -14.49 -10.59 3.99
C PRO A 89 -15.12 -11.72 4.82
N TYR A 90 -16.09 -12.45 4.26
CA TYR A 90 -16.71 -13.59 4.92
C TYR A 90 -15.82 -14.84 4.82
N GLY A 91 -15.66 -15.50 5.96
CA GLY A 91 -14.93 -16.77 6.06
C GLY A 91 -15.70 -17.94 5.46
N GLY A 92 -14.96 -18.92 4.96
CA GLY A 92 -15.49 -20.27 4.67
C GLY A 92 -15.24 -21.21 5.84
N ALA A 93 -15.48 -22.51 5.64
CA ALA A 93 -15.23 -23.54 6.65
C ALA A 93 -13.79 -23.55 7.18
N ASP A 94 -12.82 -23.19 6.33
CA ASP A 94 -11.39 -23.17 6.68
C ASP A 94 -10.95 -21.86 7.34
N THR A 95 -11.86 -20.90 7.51
CA THR A 95 -11.52 -19.62 8.17
C THR A 95 -11.69 -19.77 9.67
N GLY A 96 -10.59 -19.61 10.40
CA GLY A 96 -10.64 -19.54 11.86
C GLY A 96 -11.57 -18.44 12.37
N ARG A 97 -12.00 -18.55 13.62
CA ARG A 97 -13.01 -17.68 14.24
C ARG A 97 -12.73 -16.20 13.99
N TRP A 98 -11.47 -15.80 14.14
CA TRP A 98 -11.03 -14.41 14.04
C TRP A 98 -10.53 -14.03 12.63
N GLY A 99 -10.29 -15.00 11.75
CA GLY A 99 -9.85 -14.79 10.37
C GLY A 99 -8.39 -14.34 10.25
N VAL A 100 -7.60 -14.63 11.28
CA VAL A 100 -6.17 -14.27 11.42
C VAL A 100 -5.32 -15.50 11.71
N GLU A 101 -5.95 -16.64 11.94
CA GLU A 101 -5.32 -17.93 12.17
C GLU A 101 -4.56 -18.36 10.91
N THR A 102 -3.38 -18.95 11.12
CA THR A 102 -2.56 -19.53 10.05
C THR A 102 -2.47 -21.05 10.24
N ARG A 103 -1.84 -21.75 9.29
CA ARG A 103 -1.53 -23.18 9.45
C ARG A 103 -0.57 -23.47 10.60
N TYR A 104 0.10 -22.46 11.15
CA TYR A 104 1.03 -22.59 12.27
C TYR A 104 0.33 -22.15 13.56
N PRO A 105 0.14 -23.04 14.55
CA PRO A 105 -0.72 -22.76 15.70
C PRO A 105 -0.38 -21.53 16.56
N ASN A 106 0.88 -21.07 16.52
CA ASN A 106 1.41 -19.97 17.30
C ASN A 106 1.80 -18.75 16.44
N VAL A 107 1.38 -18.73 15.17
CA VAL A 107 1.60 -17.61 14.25
C VAL A 107 0.26 -17.10 13.79
N LEU A 108 -0.01 -15.82 14.06
CA LEU A 108 -1.26 -15.12 13.73
C LEU A 108 -0.97 -13.94 12.81
N LEU A 109 -1.89 -13.65 11.90
CA LEU A 109 -1.78 -12.52 10.98
C LEU A 109 -2.38 -11.25 11.58
N CYS A 110 -1.52 -10.28 11.89
CA CYS A 110 -1.87 -9.00 12.53
C CYS A 110 -1.97 -7.83 11.53
N GLY A 111 -1.68 -8.06 10.24
CA GLY A 111 -1.63 -7.03 9.20
C GLY A 111 -2.87 -6.98 8.30
N ALA A 112 -2.89 -6.01 7.37
CA ALA A 112 -3.98 -5.78 6.43
C ALA A 112 -4.36 -6.99 5.56
N GLY A 113 -3.47 -7.98 5.44
CA GLY A 113 -3.72 -9.25 4.76
C GLY A 113 -4.61 -10.25 5.53
N GLY A 114 -5.12 -9.92 6.72
CA GLY A 114 -6.12 -10.73 7.42
C GLY A 114 -7.35 -11.02 6.54
N LYS A 115 -8.08 -12.12 6.81
CA LYS A 115 -9.27 -12.49 6.00
C LYS A 115 -10.33 -11.40 5.98
N ARG A 116 -10.48 -10.70 7.09
CA ARG A 116 -11.42 -9.58 7.25
C ARG A 116 -10.80 -8.24 6.83
N GLY A 117 -9.63 -8.26 6.20
CA GLY A 117 -8.87 -7.08 5.78
C GLY A 117 -8.57 -6.16 6.95
N GLY A 118 -8.22 -4.92 6.66
CA GLY A 118 -8.17 -3.91 7.70
C GLY A 118 -7.58 -2.58 7.29
N GLY A 119 -6.65 -2.55 6.32
CA GLY A 119 -5.88 -1.32 6.07
C GLY A 119 -5.38 -0.72 7.39
N VAL A 120 -5.75 0.53 7.66
CA VAL A 120 -5.43 1.27 8.89
C VAL A 120 -6.46 1.15 10.03
N SER A 121 -7.48 0.29 9.91
CA SER A 121 -8.58 0.16 10.90
C SER A 121 -8.19 -0.50 12.22
N GLY A 122 -7.06 -1.21 12.28
CA GLY A 122 -6.66 -1.99 13.46
C GLY A 122 -7.42 -3.32 13.67
N ILE A 123 -8.38 -3.66 12.81
CA ILE A 123 -9.19 -4.89 12.92
C ILE A 123 -8.32 -6.17 12.98
N PRO A 124 -7.33 -6.39 12.07
CA PRO A 124 -6.47 -7.56 12.14
C PRO A 124 -5.68 -7.67 13.45
N GLY A 125 -5.21 -6.54 13.98
CA GLY A 125 -4.48 -6.52 15.24
C GLY A 125 -5.36 -6.87 16.43
N HIS A 126 -6.56 -6.31 16.48
CA HIS A 126 -7.56 -6.70 17.47
C HIS A 126 -7.88 -8.21 17.38
N ASN A 127 -8.15 -8.71 16.17
CA ASN A 127 -8.49 -10.11 15.95
C ASN A 127 -7.34 -11.05 16.35
N ALA A 128 -6.09 -10.70 16.02
CA ALA A 128 -4.92 -11.47 16.42
C ALA A 128 -4.76 -11.52 17.94
N ALA A 129 -4.96 -10.40 18.64
CA ALA A 129 -4.93 -10.37 20.10
C ALA A 129 -6.04 -11.26 20.70
N MET A 130 -7.26 -11.19 20.17
CA MET A 130 -8.38 -12.00 20.67
C MET A 130 -8.24 -13.49 20.35
N ALA A 131 -7.62 -13.85 19.22
CA ALA A 131 -7.27 -15.23 18.90
C ALA A 131 -6.24 -15.78 19.90
N LEU A 132 -5.22 -14.98 20.24
CA LEU A 132 -4.21 -15.33 21.22
C LEU A 132 -4.84 -15.55 22.62
N LEU A 133 -5.66 -14.62 23.09
CA LEU A 133 -6.31 -14.69 24.41
C LEU A 133 -7.31 -15.84 24.54
N GLY A 134 -7.96 -16.22 23.43
CA GLY A 134 -8.92 -17.32 23.39
C GLY A 134 -8.30 -18.71 23.26
N THR A 135 -6.98 -18.81 23.05
CA THR A 135 -6.29 -20.09 22.88
C THR A 135 -5.82 -20.61 24.24
N PRO A 136 -6.23 -21.83 24.67
CA PRO A 136 -5.69 -22.44 25.89
C PRO A 136 -4.17 -22.54 25.81
N GLN A 137 -3.45 -22.08 26.84
CA GLN A 137 -2.00 -22.24 26.89
C GLN A 137 -1.65 -23.73 26.88
N ARG A 138 -0.84 -24.17 25.91
CA ARG A 138 -0.26 -25.51 25.95
C ARG A 138 0.84 -25.53 27.01
N PRO A 139 0.90 -26.55 27.88
CA PRO A 139 2.02 -26.71 28.79
C PRO A 139 3.31 -26.86 27.98
N THR A 140 4.34 -26.12 28.40
CA THR A 140 5.72 -26.18 27.89
C THR A 140 6.37 -27.52 28.14
#